data_AF-A0A371E781-F1
#
_entry.id   AF-A0A371E781-F1
#
_cell.length_a   1.000
_cell.length_b   1.000
_cell.length_c   1.000
_cell.angle_alpha   90.00
_cell.angle_beta   90.00
_cell.angle_gamma   90.00
#
_symmetry.space_group_name_H-M   'P 1'
#
loop_
_entity.id
_entity.type
_entity.pdbx_description
1 polymer ?
#
loop_
_entity_poly.entity_id
_entity_poly.type
_entity_poly.pdbx_seq_one_letter_code
_entity_poly.pdbx_strand_id
1 'polypeptide(L)'
;MLMLIVGIIFVFLEVYCVLACDRFFMEKQVMGEFIRVLKLSRTVSVPLQLLQTVSIMVQNLKNYMFSNEHINYLITYPFDFQNEELLSYYISFLRAISGKLNKNTVSLLVKTHGDEVVSFPLYVKAIRFAFHEESMVRTAVRALTLNVYHVGDDSVNRYITSTPHKDYFSNLVSFLRNQSMDLNKLLSDTLLNPGPDSISRIIAAVDEIEDNLYYFSDVVSAGIPDVGRLITDNILMILIFPLLLPSLRIVPDNDMQDGVVTSLYLLCCILRIVKIKDLANTIAAALFYPSEAFTKSSGGKFSGFISDHGFTSECQVPDNDKLTKYDTRHSMVNVPYSSSSSGFHSDGVLVQNDCSCSNLSLREVLLAYVTKGNDILVLGSLSVLATLLQTKELDESMLDGLGILPQRKQHKKRGLIGPVEPSQCIQVMSLVEKREAP
;
A
#
# COMPACT_ATOMS: atom_id res chain seq x y z
N MET A 1 -33.44 29.35 -17.26
CA MET A 1 -33.77 30.07 -16.01
C MET A 1 -33.01 29.52 -14.81
N LEU A 2 -33.09 28.22 -14.51
CA LEU A 2 -32.35 27.62 -13.36
C LEU A 2 -30.82 27.74 -13.49
N MET A 3 -30.26 27.48 -14.67
CA MET A 3 -28.82 27.71 -14.93
C MET A 3 -28.43 29.18 -14.86
N LEU A 4 -29.36 30.09 -15.15
CA LEU A 4 -29.14 31.54 -15.00
C LEU A 4 -29.11 31.92 -13.52
N ILE A 5 -29.97 31.30 -12.68
CA ILE A 5 -29.98 31.52 -11.23
C ILE A 5 -28.71 30.94 -10.59
N VAL A 6 -28.27 29.74 -10.98
CA VAL A 6 -27.02 29.15 -10.50
C VAL A 6 -25.82 29.97 -10.97
N GLY A 7 -25.80 30.42 -12.23
CA GLY A 7 -24.75 31.31 -12.75
C GLY A 7 -24.75 32.70 -12.10
N ILE A 8 -25.91 33.24 -11.75
CA ILE A 8 -26.01 34.49 -10.99
C ILE A 8 -25.52 34.29 -9.55
N ILE A 9 -25.89 33.18 -8.88
CA ILE A 9 -25.36 32.82 -7.56
C ILE A 9 -23.84 32.65 -7.62
N PHE A 10 -23.32 32.06 -8.70
CA PHE A 10 -21.89 31.88 -8.94
C PHE A 10 -21.15 33.23 -9.01
N VAL A 11 -21.62 34.15 -9.86
CA VAL A 11 -21.06 35.51 -9.95
C VAL A 11 -21.23 36.30 -8.64
N PHE A 12 -22.34 36.09 -7.92
CA PHE A 12 -22.59 36.75 -6.64
C PHE A 12 -21.69 36.22 -5.51
N LEU A 13 -21.34 34.93 -5.52
CA LEU A 13 -20.44 34.31 -4.54
C LEU A 13 -18.97 34.64 -4.80
N GLU A 14 -18.56 34.68 -6.07
CA GLU A 14 -17.18 34.95 -6.46
C GLU A 14 -16.77 36.42 -6.19
N VAL A 15 -17.73 37.34 -6.20
CA VAL A 15 -17.46 38.79 -6.14
C VAL A 15 -17.79 39.45 -4.78
N TYR A 16 -18.70 38.92 -3.96
CA TYR A 16 -19.31 39.77 -2.90
C TYR A 16 -19.35 39.30 -1.44
N CYS A 17 -18.93 38.09 -1.03
CA CYS A 17 -19.36 37.65 0.30
C CYS A 17 -18.50 36.62 1.04
N VAL A 18 -17.55 37.09 1.87
CA VAL A 18 -16.79 36.24 2.81
C VAL A 18 -17.23 36.39 4.29
N LEU A 19 -18.10 37.36 4.65
CA LEU A 19 -18.51 37.54 6.07
C LEU A 19 -20.02 37.72 6.32
N ALA A 20 -20.81 38.23 5.38
CA ALA A 20 -22.26 38.43 5.56
C ALA A 20 -23.12 37.23 5.06
N CYS A 21 -22.51 36.31 4.31
CA CYS A 21 -23.24 35.25 3.58
C CYS A 21 -23.63 34.05 4.47
N ASP A 22 -22.79 33.67 5.43
CA ASP A 22 -22.98 32.45 6.24
C ASP A 22 -24.37 32.40 6.88
N ARG A 23 -24.78 33.51 7.51
CA ARG A 23 -26.08 33.59 8.20
C ARG A 23 -27.24 33.57 7.20
N PHE A 24 -27.15 34.33 6.11
CA PHE A 24 -28.19 34.38 5.08
C PHE A 24 -28.38 33.03 4.39
N PHE A 25 -27.29 32.35 4.07
CA PHE A 25 -27.30 31.06 3.40
C PHE A 25 -27.96 29.97 4.26
N MET A 26 -27.64 29.97 5.56
CA MET A 26 -28.28 29.08 6.55
C MET A 26 -29.75 29.45 6.78
N GLU A 27 -30.06 30.74 6.92
CA GLU A 27 -31.42 31.25 7.16
C GLU A 27 -32.36 30.94 5.97
N LYS A 28 -31.85 30.96 4.74
CA LYS A 28 -32.62 30.67 3.53
C LYS A 28 -32.62 29.20 3.11
N GLN A 29 -32.02 28.29 3.90
CA GLN A 29 -31.97 26.86 3.60
C GLN A 29 -31.49 26.54 2.17
N VAL A 30 -30.52 27.31 1.67
CA VAL A 30 -30.14 27.28 0.24
C VAL A 30 -29.61 25.90 -0.17
N MET A 31 -28.91 25.19 0.72
CA MET A 31 -28.48 23.80 0.48
C MET A 31 -29.65 22.83 0.30
N GLY A 32 -30.76 23.04 1.02
CA GLY A 32 -31.97 22.25 0.87
C GLY A 32 -32.60 22.43 -0.51
N GLU A 33 -32.59 23.66 -1.04
CA GLU A 33 -33.03 23.96 -2.40
C GLU A 33 -32.09 23.38 -3.46
N PHE A 34 -30.76 23.45 -3.25
CA PHE A 34 -29.79 22.78 -4.12
C PHE A 34 -30.05 21.29 -4.20
N ILE A 35 -30.30 20.63 -3.06
CA ILE A 35 -30.66 19.21 -3.03
C ILE A 35 -31.99 18.94 -3.74
N ARG A 36 -32.99 19.81 -3.56
CA ARG A 36 -34.28 19.67 -4.26
C ARG A 36 -34.10 19.76 -5.77
N VAL A 37 -33.33 20.74 -6.24
CA VAL A 37 -32.97 20.92 -7.65
C VAL A 37 -32.21 19.70 -8.18
N LEU A 38 -31.24 19.20 -7.42
CA LEU A 38 -30.46 18.01 -7.77
C LEU A 38 -31.39 16.79 -7.98
N LYS A 39 -32.31 16.55 -7.04
CA LYS A 39 -33.28 15.44 -7.11
C LYS A 39 -34.25 15.54 -8.30
N LEU A 40 -34.62 16.75 -8.70
CA LEU A 40 -35.54 16.99 -9.81
C LEU A 40 -34.84 17.01 -11.18
N SER A 41 -33.52 17.20 -11.18
CA SER A 41 -32.73 17.31 -12.39
C SER A 41 -32.67 15.98 -13.15
N ARG A 42 -32.75 16.05 -14.47
CA ARG A 42 -32.55 14.91 -15.38
C ARG A 42 -31.32 15.09 -16.28
N THR A 43 -30.61 16.20 -16.14
CA THR A 43 -29.47 16.59 -16.97
C THR A 43 -28.20 16.65 -16.14
N VAL A 44 -27.09 16.14 -16.67
CA VAL A 44 -25.78 16.10 -15.98
C VAL A 44 -25.23 17.51 -15.69
N SER A 45 -25.64 18.52 -16.45
CA SER A 45 -25.24 19.92 -16.25
C SER A 45 -25.61 20.49 -14.89
N VAL A 46 -26.69 20.00 -14.26
CA VAL A 46 -27.14 20.49 -12.95
C VAL A 46 -26.26 19.93 -11.81
N PRO A 47 -26.05 18.60 -11.69
CA PRO A 47 -25.06 18.02 -10.80
C PRO A 47 -23.67 18.64 -10.91
N LEU A 48 -23.17 18.85 -12.15
CA LEU A 48 -21.87 19.46 -12.41
C LEU A 48 -21.74 20.84 -11.77
N GLN A 49 -22.66 21.75 -12.14
CA GLN A 49 -22.65 23.12 -11.65
C GLN A 49 -22.88 23.22 -10.14
N LEU A 50 -23.69 22.32 -9.59
CA LEU A 50 -23.92 22.24 -8.16
C LEU A 50 -22.66 21.82 -7.42
N LEU A 51 -21.97 20.76 -7.86
CA LEU A 51 -20.73 20.32 -7.23
C LEU A 51 -19.63 21.38 -7.31
N GLN A 52 -19.48 22.05 -8.45
CA GLN A 52 -18.57 23.20 -8.59
C GLN A 52 -18.89 24.30 -7.58
N THR A 53 -20.16 24.75 -7.56
CA THR A 53 -20.61 25.83 -6.68
C THR A 53 -20.38 25.45 -5.22
N VAL A 54 -20.85 24.27 -4.80
CA VAL A 54 -20.72 23.83 -3.41
C VAL A 54 -19.24 23.61 -3.03
N SER A 55 -18.37 23.19 -3.95
CA SER A 55 -16.93 23.09 -3.69
C SER A 55 -16.31 24.44 -3.36
N ILE A 56 -16.59 25.46 -4.16
CA ILE A 56 -16.12 26.83 -3.94
C ILE A 56 -16.69 27.38 -2.62
N MET A 57 -17.95 27.08 -2.33
CA MET A 57 -18.59 27.43 -1.07
C MET A 57 -17.88 26.84 0.13
N VAL A 58 -17.62 25.53 0.11
CA VAL A 58 -16.92 24.82 1.19
C VAL A 58 -15.52 25.37 1.40
N GLN A 59 -14.83 25.79 0.35
CA GLN A 59 -13.49 26.39 0.47
C GLN A 59 -13.53 27.77 1.17
N ASN A 60 -14.55 28.58 0.88
CA ASN A 60 -14.61 29.98 1.31
C ASN A 60 -15.40 30.22 2.60
N LEU A 61 -16.37 29.37 2.93
CA LEU A 61 -17.28 29.59 4.06
C LEU A 61 -16.80 28.90 5.35
N LYS A 62 -17.35 29.34 6.49
CA LYS A 62 -17.01 28.81 7.81
C LYS A 62 -17.68 27.45 8.07
N ASN A 63 -17.19 26.74 9.09
CA ASN A 63 -17.54 25.36 9.42
C ASN A 63 -19.04 25.07 9.65
N TYR A 64 -19.88 26.10 9.82
CA TYR A 64 -21.32 25.95 10.05
C TYR A 64 -22.09 25.30 8.88
N MET A 65 -21.53 25.31 7.66
CA MET A 65 -22.12 24.57 6.53
C MET A 65 -22.16 23.05 6.76
N PHE A 66 -21.22 22.50 7.52
CA PHE A 66 -21.12 21.07 7.78
C PHE A 66 -22.16 20.58 8.79
N SER A 67 -22.73 21.46 9.60
CA SER A 67 -23.74 21.12 10.61
C SER A 67 -25.08 20.72 10.01
N ASN A 68 -25.23 20.79 8.68
CA ASN A 68 -26.45 20.42 7.99
C ASN A 68 -26.30 19.03 7.34
N GLU A 69 -27.27 18.13 7.57
CA GLU A 69 -27.34 16.80 6.94
C GLU A 69 -27.24 16.84 5.41
N HIS A 70 -27.47 18.00 4.81
CA HIS A 70 -27.31 18.26 3.39
C HIS A 70 -25.92 17.94 2.82
N ILE A 71 -24.82 18.21 3.56
CA ILE A 71 -23.49 17.84 3.06
C ILE A 71 -23.33 16.32 3.02
N ASN A 72 -23.74 15.62 4.08
CA ASN A 72 -23.75 14.16 4.10
C ASN A 72 -24.66 13.57 3.01
N TYR A 73 -25.79 14.23 2.70
CA TYR A 73 -26.63 13.86 1.57
C TYR A 73 -25.90 14.04 0.23
N LEU A 74 -25.23 15.16 -0.02
CA LEU A 74 -24.46 15.38 -1.25
C LEU A 74 -23.32 14.38 -1.41
N ILE A 75 -22.58 14.08 -0.34
CA ILE A 75 -21.54 13.03 -0.36
C ILE A 75 -22.14 11.67 -0.71
N THR A 76 -23.33 11.35 -0.20
CA THR A 76 -23.94 10.04 -0.42
C THR A 76 -24.74 9.92 -1.70
N TYR A 77 -25.04 11.05 -2.35
CA TYR A 77 -25.84 11.12 -3.58
C TYR A 77 -25.28 10.20 -4.68
N PRO A 78 -26.13 9.44 -5.39
CA PRO A 78 -25.70 8.53 -6.44
C PRO A 78 -25.45 9.29 -7.75
N PHE A 79 -24.34 10.03 -7.81
CA PHE A 79 -23.87 10.63 -9.07
C PHE A 79 -23.49 9.56 -10.09
N ASP A 80 -23.70 9.86 -11.37
CA ASP A 80 -23.29 9.00 -12.48
C ASP A 80 -21.83 9.28 -12.88
N PHE A 81 -20.92 8.48 -12.33
CA PHE A 81 -19.48 8.62 -12.57
C PHE A 81 -19.01 8.04 -13.91
N GLN A 82 -19.91 7.60 -14.80
CA GLN A 82 -19.56 7.39 -16.21
C GLN A 82 -19.17 8.71 -16.89
N ASN A 83 -19.62 9.84 -16.34
CA ASN A 83 -19.14 11.16 -16.73
C ASN A 83 -17.88 11.52 -15.91
N GLU A 84 -16.71 11.45 -16.55
CA GLU A 84 -15.40 11.75 -15.92
C GLU A 84 -15.32 13.18 -15.36
N GLU A 85 -15.93 14.15 -16.04
CA GLU A 85 -15.98 15.54 -15.56
C GLU A 85 -16.73 15.63 -14.22
N LEU A 86 -17.86 14.91 -14.09
CA LEU A 86 -18.62 14.84 -12.86
C LEU A 86 -17.85 14.15 -11.73
N LEU A 87 -17.12 13.09 -12.05
CA LEU A 87 -16.23 12.43 -11.09
C LEU A 87 -15.14 13.40 -10.61
N SER A 88 -14.51 14.15 -11.51
CA SER A 88 -13.47 15.13 -11.17
C SER A 88 -13.98 16.22 -10.22
N TYR A 89 -15.17 16.79 -10.48
CA TYR A 89 -15.79 17.75 -9.57
C TYR A 89 -16.21 17.13 -8.25
N TYR A 90 -16.69 15.89 -8.26
CA TYR A 90 -17.04 15.17 -7.04
C TYR A 90 -15.82 14.91 -6.15
N ILE A 91 -14.71 14.45 -6.72
CA ILE A 91 -13.45 14.23 -5.99
C ILE A 91 -12.90 15.56 -5.46
N SER A 92 -12.98 16.63 -6.25
CA SER A 92 -12.62 17.99 -5.82
C SER A 92 -13.48 18.49 -4.67
N PHE A 93 -14.79 18.22 -4.71
CA PHE A 93 -15.74 18.51 -3.64
C PHE A 93 -15.38 17.76 -2.35
N LEU A 94 -15.17 16.45 -2.42
CA LEU A 94 -14.76 15.67 -1.24
C LEU A 94 -13.43 16.18 -0.67
N ARG A 95 -12.46 16.50 -1.52
CA ARG A 95 -11.17 17.07 -1.11
C ARG A 95 -11.35 18.42 -0.41
N ALA A 96 -12.20 19.30 -0.94
CA ALA A 96 -12.52 20.59 -0.32
C ALA A 96 -13.10 20.43 1.08
N ILE A 97 -14.02 19.47 1.28
CA ILE A 97 -14.57 19.14 2.60
C ILE A 97 -13.47 18.63 3.53
N SER A 98 -12.65 17.70 3.05
CA SER A 98 -11.59 17.10 3.87
C SER A 98 -10.57 18.11 4.39
N GLY A 99 -10.27 19.16 3.61
CA GLY A 99 -9.36 20.23 4.01
C GLY A 99 -9.88 21.10 5.15
N LYS A 100 -11.15 20.96 5.55
CA LYS A 100 -11.75 21.66 6.70
C LYS A 100 -11.85 20.76 7.94
N LEU A 101 -11.45 19.50 7.85
CA LEU A 101 -11.47 18.58 8.97
C LEU A 101 -10.45 18.97 10.04
N ASN A 102 -10.90 18.98 11.28
CA ASN A 102 -10.10 19.06 12.50
C ASN A 102 -10.94 18.49 13.65
N LYS A 103 -10.36 18.39 14.85
CA LYS A 103 -11.03 17.83 16.04
C LYS A 103 -12.40 18.46 16.34
N ASN A 104 -12.61 19.73 15.99
CA ASN A 104 -13.85 20.45 16.27
C ASN A 104 -14.90 20.29 15.15
N THR A 105 -14.50 19.94 13.93
CA THR A 105 -15.40 19.90 12.76
C THR A 105 -15.77 18.48 12.34
N VAL A 106 -14.94 17.49 12.68
CA VAL A 106 -15.18 16.10 12.26
C VAL A 106 -16.52 15.56 12.79
N SER A 107 -16.91 15.96 14.01
CA SER A 107 -18.20 15.62 14.64
C SER A 107 -19.42 16.06 13.84
N LEU A 108 -19.28 17.06 12.95
CA LEU A 108 -20.36 17.54 12.08
C LEU A 108 -20.59 16.62 10.86
N LEU A 109 -19.59 15.81 10.50
CA LEU A 109 -19.60 14.97 9.31
C LEU A 109 -19.74 13.47 9.64
N VAL A 110 -19.61 13.11 10.91
CA VAL A 110 -19.81 11.73 11.39
C VAL A 110 -21.16 11.59 12.08
N LYS A 111 -21.69 10.36 12.05
CA LYS A 111 -22.80 9.96 12.94
C LYS A 111 -22.21 9.11 14.05
N THR A 112 -22.52 9.45 15.29
CA THR A 112 -22.08 8.71 16.48
C THR A 112 -23.24 7.99 17.15
N HIS A 113 -22.92 6.87 17.79
CA HIS A 113 -23.80 6.19 18.73
C HIS A 113 -23.03 6.00 20.03
N GLY A 114 -23.33 6.85 21.03
CA GLY A 114 -22.44 7.01 22.19
C GLY A 114 -21.11 7.63 21.75
N ASP A 115 -20.00 7.02 22.19
CA ASP A 115 -18.64 7.46 21.87
C ASP A 115 -18.05 6.81 20.60
N GLU A 116 -18.84 5.99 19.90
CA GLU A 116 -18.42 5.30 18.67
C GLU A 116 -18.98 5.97 17.42
N VAL A 117 -18.14 6.15 16.41
CA VAL A 117 -18.58 6.58 15.08
C VAL A 117 -19.18 5.38 14.37
N VAL A 118 -20.42 5.50 13.90
CA VAL A 118 -21.12 4.43 13.16
C VAL A 118 -21.21 4.72 11.66
N SER A 119 -21.00 5.96 11.25
CA SER A 119 -21.02 6.35 9.83
C SER A 119 -20.14 7.56 9.59
N PHE A 120 -19.21 7.45 8.65
CA PHE A 120 -18.41 8.56 8.14
C PHE A 120 -18.43 8.58 6.59
N PRO A 121 -19.48 9.19 5.98
CA PRO A 121 -19.69 9.09 4.55
C PRO A 121 -18.54 9.64 3.70
N LEU A 122 -17.91 10.73 4.16
CA LEU A 122 -16.77 11.35 3.47
C LEU A 122 -15.63 10.35 3.27
N TYR A 123 -15.22 9.66 4.34
CA TYR A 123 -14.15 8.67 4.30
C TYR A 123 -14.54 7.48 3.42
N VAL A 124 -15.71 6.89 3.69
CA VAL A 124 -16.19 5.68 2.97
C VAL A 124 -16.35 5.94 1.48
N LYS A 125 -16.85 7.10 1.08
CA LYS A 125 -17.00 7.44 -0.34
C LYS A 125 -15.68 7.74 -1.02
N ALA A 126 -14.72 8.35 -0.32
CA ALA A 126 -13.41 8.65 -0.90
C ALA A 126 -12.59 7.38 -1.17
N ILE A 127 -12.51 6.46 -0.21
CA ILE A 127 -11.67 5.24 -0.36
C ILE A 127 -12.15 4.30 -1.47
N ARG A 128 -13.41 4.43 -1.94
CA ARG A 128 -13.92 3.69 -3.11
C ARG A 128 -13.17 4.04 -4.40
N PHE A 129 -12.57 5.23 -4.47
CA PHE A 129 -11.80 5.70 -5.64
C PHE A 129 -10.29 5.58 -5.45
N ALA A 130 -9.82 4.94 -4.37
CA ALA A 130 -8.40 4.87 -4.07
C ALA A 130 -7.58 4.06 -5.10
N PHE A 131 -8.25 3.18 -5.87
CA PHE A 131 -7.65 2.34 -6.91
C PHE A 131 -8.18 2.71 -8.31
N HIS A 132 -8.58 3.96 -8.51
CA HIS A 132 -9.00 4.46 -9.82
C HIS A 132 -7.85 4.39 -10.83
N GLU A 133 -8.12 4.26 -12.13
CA GLU A 133 -7.09 4.18 -13.18
C GLU A 133 -6.31 5.50 -13.37
N GLU A 134 -7.00 6.63 -13.21
CA GLU A 134 -6.36 7.95 -13.25
C GLU A 134 -5.56 8.25 -11.99
N SER A 135 -4.26 8.55 -12.16
CA SER A 135 -3.35 8.88 -11.06
C SER A 135 -3.78 10.13 -10.29
N MET A 136 -4.34 11.13 -10.97
CA MET A 136 -4.81 12.36 -10.31
C MET A 136 -5.95 12.08 -9.32
N VAL A 137 -6.87 11.16 -9.65
CA VAL A 137 -7.95 10.75 -8.74
C VAL A 137 -7.36 10.07 -7.52
N ARG A 138 -6.42 9.13 -7.70
CA ARG A 138 -5.70 8.48 -6.59
C ARG A 138 -4.99 9.50 -5.70
N THR A 139 -4.28 10.48 -6.28
CA THR A 139 -3.60 11.55 -5.55
C THR A 139 -4.55 12.40 -4.72
N ALA A 140 -5.72 12.76 -5.27
CA ALA A 140 -6.73 13.52 -4.54
C ALA A 140 -7.33 12.72 -3.38
N VAL A 141 -7.57 11.40 -3.56
CA VAL A 141 -8.04 10.50 -2.49
C VAL A 141 -6.98 10.32 -1.41
N ARG A 142 -5.71 10.18 -1.78
CA ARG A 142 -4.58 10.12 -0.83
C ARG A 142 -4.50 11.39 0.02
N ALA A 143 -4.60 12.58 -0.60
CA ALA A 143 -4.65 13.84 0.14
C ALA A 143 -5.86 13.93 1.09
N LEU A 144 -7.04 13.48 0.64
CA LEU A 144 -8.25 13.45 1.46
C LEU A 144 -8.10 12.54 2.68
N THR A 145 -7.63 11.32 2.46
CA THR A 145 -7.45 10.34 3.55
C THR A 145 -6.40 10.79 4.55
N LEU A 146 -5.32 11.43 4.12
CA LEU A 146 -4.34 12.04 5.03
C LEU A 146 -4.97 13.14 5.90
N ASN A 147 -5.82 14.00 5.32
CA ASN A 147 -6.56 14.98 6.13
C ASN A 147 -7.43 14.32 7.20
N VAL A 148 -8.05 13.17 6.90
CA VAL A 148 -8.81 12.38 7.88
C VAL A 148 -7.89 11.82 8.98
N TYR A 149 -6.74 11.26 8.60
CA TYR A 149 -5.79 10.68 9.57
C TYR A 149 -5.14 11.74 10.46
N HIS A 150 -5.00 12.98 9.98
CA HIS A 150 -4.43 14.08 10.75
C HIS A 150 -5.44 14.80 11.66
N VAL A 151 -6.72 14.40 11.68
CA VAL A 151 -7.71 14.97 12.61
C VAL A 151 -7.30 14.73 14.06
N GLY A 152 -6.76 13.54 14.37
CA GLY A 152 -6.34 13.16 15.72
C GLY A 152 -7.51 13.01 16.69
N ASP A 153 -8.65 12.52 16.20
CA ASP A 153 -9.83 12.15 17.00
C ASP A 153 -9.87 10.62 17.21
N ASP A 154 -9.98 10.17 18.45
CA ASP A 154 -9.87 8.75 18.79
C ASP A 154 -11.06 7.92 18.28
N SER A 155 -12.26 8.49 18.23
CA SER A 155 -13.46 7.80 17.73
C SER A 155 -13.35 7.56 16.21
N VAL A 156 -12.78 8.54 15.48
CA VAL A 156 -12.49 8.42 14.05
C VAL A 156 -11.37 7.41 13.81
N ASN A 157 -10.31 7.43 14.62
CA ASN A 157 -9.19 6.49 14.52
C ASN A 157 -9.66 5.04 14.73
N ARG A 158 -10.54 4.79 15.71
CA ARG A 158 -11.18 3.48 15.90
C ARG A 158 -12.06 3.10 14.71
N TYR A 159 -12.83 4.05 14.17
CA TYR A 159 -13.69 3.79 13.02
C TYR A 159 -12.89 3.34 11.78
N ILE A 160 -11.84 4.06 11.39
CA ILE A 160 -11.06 3.71 10.18
C ILE A 160 -10.30 2.39 10.31
N THR A 161 -10.02 1.95 11.54
CA THR A 161 -9.32 0.68 11.84
C THR A 161 -10.29 -0.47 12.15
N SER A 162 -11.59 -0.19 12.21
CA SER A 162 -12.64 -1.20 12.37
C SER A 162 -12.96 -1.93 11.06
N THR A 163 -13.57 -3.11 11.14
CA THR A 163 -14.11 -3.80 9.96
C THR A 163 -15.38 -3.07 9.47
N PRO A 164 -15.57 -2.85 8.15
CA PRO A 164 -14.74 -3.30 7.03
C PRO A 164 -13.66 -2.29 6.59
N HIS A 165 -13.53 -1.15 7.28
CA HIS A 165 -12.69 -0.04 6.84
C HIS A 165 -11.19 -0.36 6.84
N LYS A 166 -10.74 -1.21 7.76
CA LYS A 166 -9.35 -1.70 7.78
C LYS A 166 -8.92 -2.42 6.50
N ASP A 167 -9.86 -2.99 5.74
CA ASP A 167 -9.58 -3.70 4.49
C ASP A 167 -9.01 -2.75 3.43
N TYR A 168 -9.23 -1.45 3.57
CA TYR A 168 -8.59 -0.42 2.77
C TYR A 168 -7.06 -0.55 2.79
N PHE A 169 -6.47 -0.77 3.98
CA PHE A 169 -5.02 -0.85 4.14
C PHE A 169 -4.43 -2.13 3.55
N SER A 170 -5.13 -3.26 3.65
CA SER A 170 -4.71 -4.50 2.97
C SER A 170 -4.82 -4.38 1.44
N ASN A 171 -5.85 -3.68 0.95
CA ASN A 171 -6.04 -3.44 -0.47
C ASN A 171 -4.94 -2.51 -1.04
N LEU A 172 -4.49 -1.51 -0.27
CA LEU A 172 -3.36 -0.65 -0.64
C LEU A 172 -2.09 -1.47 -0.88
N VAL A 173 -1.76 -2.37 0.03
CA VAL A 173 -0.57 -3.22 -0.13
C VAL A 173 -0.77 -4.24 -1.25
N SER A 174 -1.98 -4.78 -1.43
CA SER A 174 -2.30 -5.68 -2.54
C SER A 174 -2.15 -4.98 -3.90
N PHE A 175 -2.56 -3.72 -4.00
CA PHE A 175 -2.36 -2.89 -5.19
C PHE A 175 -0.86 -2.71 -5.49
N LEU A 176 -0.05 -2.35 -4.48
CA LEU A 176 1.41 -2.26 -4.63
C LEU A 176 2.04 -3.60 -5.04
N ARG A 177 1.55 -4.72 -4.48
CA ARG A 177 1.99 -6.08 -4.86
C ARG A 177 1.73 -6.36 -6.33
N ASN A 178 0.55 -6.02 -6.85
CA ASN A 178 0.24 -6.21 -8.26
C ASN A 178 1.16 -5.36 -9.15
N GLN A 179 1.40 -4.09 -8.80
CA GLN A 179 2.35 -3.23 -9.50
C GLN A 179 3.79 -3.77 -9.48
N SER A 180 4.20 -4.39 -8.37
CA SER A 180 5.49 -5.07 -8.26
C SER A 180 5.60 -6.25 -9.24
N MET A 181 4.53 -7.03 -9.39
CA MET A 181 4.48 -8.14 -10.34
C MET A 181 4.45 -7.65 -11.79
N ASP A 182 3.74 -6.56 -12.07
CA ASP A 182 3.69 -5.97 -13.41
C ASP A 182 5.02 -5.32 -13.81
N LEU A 183 5.73 -4.69 -12.87
CA LEU A 183 7.10 -4.23 -13.07
C LEU A 183 8.02 -5.41 -13.41
N ASN A 184 7.90 -6.54 -12.70
CA ASN A 184 8.71 -7.71 -12.99
C ASN A 184 8.45 -8.28 -14.41
N LYS A 185 7.19 -8.36 -14.83
CA LYS A 185 6.84 -8.74 -16.22
C LYS A 185 7.44 -7.76 -17.22
N LEU A 186 7.31 -6.46 -16.97
CA LEU A 186 7.84 -5.42 -17.84
C LEU A 186 9.37 -5.51 -17.99
N LEU A 187 10.09 -5.81 -16.91
CA LEU A 187 11.53 -6.05 -16.95
C LEU A 187 11.88 -7.28 -17.79
N SER A 188 11.16 -8.38 -17.59
CA SER A 188 11.36 -9.63 -18.34
C SER A 188 11.11 -9.44 -19.84
N ASP A 189 10.02 -8.75 -20.19
CA ASP A 189 9.69 -8.43 -21.59
C ASP A 189 10.75 -7.53 -22.23
N THR A 190 11.27 -6.55 -21.50
CA THR A 190 12.31 -5.62 -21.97
C THR A 190 13.62 -6.35 -22.24
N LEU A 191 13.99 -7.33 -21.41
CA LEU A 191 15.19 -8.14 -21.60
C LEU A 191 15.10 -9.06 -22.82
N LEU A 192 13.89 -9.53 -23.16
CA LEU A 192 13.67 -10.39 -24.32
C LEU A 192 13.50 -9.59 -25.63
N ASN A 193 12.81 -8.46 -25.57
CA ASN A 193 12.47 -7.64 -26.72
C ASN A 193 12.56 -6.14 -26.37
N PRO A 194 13.76 -5.54 -26.42
CA PRO A 194 13.93 -4.13 -26.10
C PRO A 194 13.24 -3.26 -27.16
N GLY A 195 12.08 -2.72 -26.81
CA GLY A 195 11.39 -1.69 -27.59
C GLY A 195 11.88 -0.28 -27.23
N PRO A 196 11.68 0.72 -28.12
CA PRO A 196 12.17 2.09 -27.92
C PRO A 196 11.60 2.78 -26.67
N ASP A 197 10.41 2.39 -26.20
CA ASP A 197 9.74 2.97 -25.03
C ASP A 197 9.86 2.11 -23.77
N SER A 198 10.69 1.07 -23.76
CA SER A 198 10.74 0.12 -22.64
C SER A 198 11.23 0.79 -21.36
N ILE A 199 12.29 1.61 -21.46
CA ILE A 199 12.88 2.32 -20.32
C ILE A 199 11.89 3.33 -19.73
N SER A 200 11.16 4.09 -20.57
CA SER A 200 10.20 5.08 -20.08
C SER A 200 9.04 4.42 -19.33
N ARG A 201 8.57 3.26 -19.80
CA ARG A 201 7.55 2.46 -19.10
C ARG A 201 8.06 1.92 -17.76
N ILE A 202 9.32 1.47 -17.69
CA ILE A 202 9.93 1.00 -16.44
C ILE A 202 10.02 2.15 -15.44
N ILE A 203 10.48 3.33 -15.88
CA ILE A 203 10.58 4.51 -15.03
C ILE A 203 9.19 4.90 -14.49
N ALA A 204 8.17 4.94 -15.36
CA ALA A 204 6.81 5.26 -14.92
C ALA A 204 6.26 4.26 -13.89
N ALA A 205 6.52 2.95 -14.08
CA ALA A 205 6.10 1.91 -13.13
C ALA A 205 6.85 2.03 -11.79
N VAL A 206 8.13 2.37 -11.83
CA VAL A 206 8.95 2.65 -10.66
C VAL A 206 8.44 3.87 -9.89
N ASP A 207 8.19 4.98 -10.58
CA ASP A 207 7.67 6.22 -9.98
C ASP A 207 6.32 5.94 -9.27
N GLU A 208 5.45 5.16 -9.90
CA GLU A 208 4.16 4.81 -9.30
C GLU A 208 4.31 3.94 -8.04
N ILE A 209 5.28 3.03 -8.01
CA ILE A 209 5.58 2.24 -6.81
C ILE A 209 6.16 3.13 -5.71
N GLU A 210 7.11 4.01 -6.02
CA GLU A 210 7.68 4.93 -5.02
C GLU A 210 6.60 5.86 -4.45
N ASP A 211 5.70 6.39 -5.28
CA ASP A 211 4.55 7.20 -4.85
C ASP A 211 3.65 6.47 -3.84
N ASN A 212 3.40 5.16 -4.04
CA ASN A 212 2.66 4.36 -3.07
C ASN A 212 3.43 4.21 -1.75
N LEU A 213 4.74 3.99 -1.80
CA LEU A 213 5.58 3.85 -0.61
C LEU A 213 5.67 5.17 0.18
N TYR A 214 5.76 6.32 -0.51
CA TYR A 214 5.70 7.63 0.14
C TYR A 214 4.35 7.84 0.82
N TYR A 215 3.26 7.48 0.15
CA TYR A 215 1.94 7.53 0.77
C TYR A 215 1.84 6.64 2.02
N PHE A 216 2.40 5.42 2.01
CA PHE A 216 2.43 4.57 3.21
C PHE A 216 3.23 5.24 4.35
N SER A 217 4.36 5.86 4.01
CA SER A 217 5.19 6.61 4.96
C SER A 217 4.40 7.78 5.58
N ASP A 218 3.66 8.54 4.78
CA ASP A 218 2.82 9.65 5.24
C ASP A 218 1.66 9.16 6.13
N VAL A 219 1.01 8.06 5.74
CA VAL A 219 -0.08 7.44 6.52
C VAL A 219 0.40 6.98 7.89
N VAL A 220 1.57 6.34 7.98
CA VAL A 220 2.13 5.94 9.28
C VAL A 220 2.61 7.16 10.08
N SER A 221 3.15 8.17 9.41
CA SER A 221 3.58 9.43 10.03
C SER A 221 2.42 10.26 10.59
N ALA A 222 1.17 9.96 10.22
CA ALA A 222 -0.01 10.53 10.87
C ALA A 222 -0.11 10.17 12.36
N GLY A 223 0.64 9.18 12.84
CA GLY A 223 0.79 8.88 14.27
C GLY A 223 -0.35 8.08 14.87
N ILE A 224 -1.14 7.38 14.05
CA ILE A 224 -2.20 6.47 14.51
C ILE A 224 -1.61 5.06 14.69
N PRO A 225 -1.42 4.56 15.94
CA PRO A 225 -0.68 3.32 16.17
C PRO A 225 -1.29 2.09 15.49
N ASP A 226 -2.63 1.97 15.49
CA ASP A 226 -3.33 0.85 14.85
C ASP A 226 -3.17 0.86 13.33
N VAL A 227 -3.17 2.04 12.71
CA VAL A 227 -2.90 2.17 11.26
C VAL A 227 -1.45 1.81 10.95
N GLY A 228 -0.50 2.27 11.76
CA GLY A 228 0.91 1.92 11.63
C GLY A 228 1.15 0.40 11.71
N ARG A 229 0.49 -0.28 12.67
CA ARG A 229 0.48 -1.74 12.78
C ARG A 229 -0.13 -2.41 11.54
N LEU A 230 -1.32 -1.98 11.12
CA LEU A 230 -1.99 -2.54 9.94
C LEU A 230 -1.13 -2.41 8.66
N ILE A 231 -0.53 -1.26 8.41
CA ILE A 231 0.36 -1.08 7.24
C ILE A 231 1.58 -2.00 7.34
N THR A 232 2.21 -2.06 8.51
CA THR A 232 3.40 -2.92 8.74
C THR A 232 3.08 -4.40 8.52
N ASP A 233 2.02 -4.89 9.16
CA ASP A 233 1.58 -6.28 9.07
C ASP A 233 1.20 -6.64 7.64
N ASN A 234 0.47 -5.76 6.94
CA ASN A 234 0.09 -6.00 5.55
C ASN A 234 1.31 -5.98 4.61
N ILE A 235 2.26 -5.04 4.74
CA ILE A 235 3.50 -5.05 3.94
C ILE A 235 4.26 -6.36 4.15
N LEU A 236 4.39 -6.82 5.39
CA LEU A 236 5.06 -8.08 5.69
C LEU A 236 4.33 -9.29 5.11
N MET A 237 3.02 -9.40 5.36
CA MET A 237 2.22 -10.59 5.08
C MET A 237 1.69 -10.69 3.65
N ILE A 238 1.58 -9.59 2.92
CA ILE A 238 1.07 -9.55 1.54
C ILE A 238 2.22 -9.40 0.54
N LEU A 239 3.24 -8.59 0.86
CA LEU A 239 4.31 -8.23 -0.08
C LEU A 239 5.65 -8.91 0.24
N ILE A 240 6.23 -8.68 1.42
CA ILE A 240 7.60 -9.12 1.73
C ILE A 240 7.71 -10.64 1.78
N PHE A 241 6.96 -11.29 2.66
CA PHE A 241 7.07 -12.75 2.87
C PHE A 241 6.52 -13.58 1.71
N PRO A 242 5.42 -13.20 1.03
CA PRO A 242 4.88 -14.02 -0.06
C PRO A 242 5.48 -13.72 -1.45
N LEU A 243 6.06 -12.54 -1.67
CA LEU A 243 6.56 -12.14 -2.99
C LEU A 243 8.07 -11.85 -2.96
N LEU A 244 8.51 -10.85 -2.19
CA LEU A 244 9.88 -10.32 -2.34
C LEU A 244 10.96 -11.30 -1.84
N LEU A 245 10.81 -11.87 -0.64
CA LEU A 245 11.81 -12.80 -0.09
C LEU A 245 11.89 -14.12 -0.85
N PRO A 246 10.76 -14.77 -1.22
CA PRO A 246 10.80 -15.99 -2.04
C PRO A 246 11.48 -15.79 -3.40
N SER A 247 11.35 -14.60 -3.99
CA SER A 247 11.99 -14.27 -5.27
C SER A 247 13.49 -14.12 -5.18
N LEU A 248 14.09 -13.90 -4.01
CA LEU A 248 15.56 -13.77 -3.87
C LEU A 248 16.32 -15.10 -3.99
N ARG A 249 15.65 -16.23 -4.20
CA ARG A 249 16.29 -17.55 -4.19
C ARG A 249 17.21 -17.78 -5.38
N ILE A 250 18.31 -18.48 -5.12
CA ILE A 250 19.15 -19.06 -6.17
C ILE A 250 18.50 -20.38 -6.61
N VAL A 251 17.80 -20.36 -7.74
CA VAL A 251 17.31 -21.58 -8.40
C VAL A 251 18.40 -22.08 -9.36
N PRO A 252 18.78 -23.38 -9.31
CA PRO A 252 19.73 -23.95 -10.26
C PRO A 252 19.10 -24.07 -11.66
N ASP A 253 19.78 -23.47 -12.64
CA ASP A 253 19.64 -23.47 -14.12
C ASP A 253 18.30 -23.85 -14.80
N ASN A 254 17.95 -23.04 -15.81
CA ASN A 254 16.82 -23.05 -16.77
C ASN A 254 15.51 -22.33 -16.42
N ASP A 255 15.23 -21.97 -15.17
CA ASP A 255 14.16 -21.03 -14.88
C ASP A 255 14.76 -19.63 -14.72
N MET A 256 14.29 -18.67 -15.52
CA MET A 256 14.61 -17.26 -15.32
C MET A 256 14.46 -16.93 -13.83
N GLN A 257 15.45 -16.25 -13.24
CA GLN A 257 15.38 -15.78 -11.86
C GLN A 257 14.33 -14.66 -11.74
N ASP A 258 13.07 -15.07 -11.84
CA ASP A 258 11.91 -14.23 -12.04
C ASP A 258 11.69 -13.39 -10.78
N GLY A 259 11.84 -12.07 -10.92
CA GLY A 259 11.62 -11.14 -9.83
C GLY A 259 12.78 -10.89 -8.88
N VAL A 260 13.97 -11.46 -9.04
CA VAL A 260 15.11 -11.15 -8.14
C VAL A 260 15.45 -9.66 -8.20
N VAL A 261 15.62 -9.11 -9.41
CA VAL A 261 16.00 -7.70 -9.62
C VAL A 261 14.94 -6.77 -9.03
N THR A 262 13.66 -7.03 -9.32
CA THR A 262 12.53 -6.29 -8.76
C THR A 262 12.50 -6.39 -7.24
N SER A 263 12.76 -7.57 -6.67
CA SER A 263 12.74 -7.77 -5.23
C SER A 263 13.87 -7.05 -4.50
N LEU A 264 15.08 -7.08 -5.05
CA LEU A 264 16.22 -6.32 -4.53
C LEU A 264 15.92 -4.81 -4.55
N TYR A 265 15.40 -4.31 -5.67
CA TYR A 265 15.00 -2.90 -5.80
C TYR A 265 13.91 -2.51 -4.79
N LEU A 266 12.83 -3.30 -4.68
CA LEU A 266 11.71 -3.00 -3.78
C LEU A 266 12.12 -3.08 -2.30
N LEU A 267 12.96 -4.04 -1.91
CA LEU A 267 13.51 -4.08 -0.56
C LEU A 267 14.31 -2.82 -0.23
N CYS A 268 15.09 -2.30 -1.17
CA CYS A 268 15.77 -1.01 -1.01
C CYS A 268 14.76 0.13 -0.81
N CYS A 269 13.76 0.23 -1.69
CA CYS A 269 12.77 1.31 -1.62
C CYS A 269 11.96 1.28 -0.33
N ILE A 270 11.52 0.10 0.11
CA ILE A 270 10.78 -0.06 1.37
C ILE A 270 11.65 0.37 2.56
N LEU A 271 12.89 -0.12 2.67
CA LEU A 271 13.80 0.21 3.77
C LEU A 271 14.23 1.69 3.79
N ARG A 272 14.21 2.36 2.63
CA ARG A 272 14.59 3.78 2.47
C ARG A 272 13.41 4.72 2.75
N ILE A 273 12.23 4.40 2.21
CA ILE A 273 11.07 5.29 2.19
C ILE A 273 10.16 5.05 3.41
N VAL A 274 9.88 3.79 3.72
CA VAL A 274 8.95 3.40 4.79
C VAL A 274 9.74 3.28 6.10
N LYS A 275 9.92 4.43 6.78
CA LYS A 275 10.74 4.60 7.99
C LYS A 275 10.06 4.04 9.24
N ILE A 276 9.73 2.75 9.21
CA ILE A 276 9.09 2.04 10.31
C ILE A 276 10.11 1.11 10.95
N LYS A 277 10.34 1.28 12.26
CA LYS A 277 11.28 0.48 13.04
C LYS A 277 11.00 -1.01 12.94
N ASP A 278 9.79 -1.43 13.28
CA ASP A 278 9.45 -2.85 13.35
C ASP A 278 9.55 -3.52 11.97
N LEU A 279 9.15 -2.81 10.91
CA LEU A 279 9.28 -3.27 9.53
C LEU A 279 10.75 -3.51 9.15
N ALA A 280 11.62 -2.52 9.36
CA ALA A 280 13.03 -2.61 9.01
C ALA A 280 13.75 -3.73 9.76
N ASN A 281 13.49 -3.86 11.08
CA ASN A 281 14.08 -4.91 11.89
C ASN A 281 13.53 -6.30 11.53
N THR A 282 12.26 -6.41 11.16
CA THR A 282 11.68 -7.69 10.70
C THR A 282 12.26 -8.12 9.35
N ILE A 283 12.45 -7.19 8.40
CA ILE A 283 13.12 -7.46 7.13
C ILE A 283 14.56 -7.92 7.36
N ALA A 284 15.33 -7.22 8.21
CA ALA A 284 16.69 -7.60 8.51
C ALA A 284 16.78 -8.95 9.25
N ALA A 285 15.87 -9.21 10.19
CA ALA A 285 15.78 -10.49 10.87
C ALA A 285 15.49 -11.64 9.89
N ALA A 286 14.63 -11.41 8.90
CA ALA A 286 14.31 -12.38 7.86
C ALA A 286 15.53 -12.78 7.02
N LEU A 287 16.55 -11.92 6.91
CA LEU A 287 17.79 -12.24 6.18
C LEU A 287 18.61 -13.37 6.82
N PHE A 288 18.42 -13.62 8.12
CA PHE A 288 19.11 -14.72 8.81
C PHE A 288 18.43 -16.08 8.64
N TYR A 289 17.24 -16.12 8.04
CA TYR A 289 16.50 -17.37 7.84
C TYR A 289 16.87 -18.02 6.50
N PRO A 290 16.83 -19.37 6.43
CA PRO A 290 16.99 -20.11 5.18
C PRO A 290 15.95 -19.68 4.15
N SER A 291 16.36 -19.62 2.88
CA SER A 291 15.51 -19.21 1.78
C SER A 291 14.23 -20.06 1.67
N GLU A 292 14.30 -21.31 2.08
CA GLU A 292 13.26 -22.34 2.07
C GLU A 292 12.14 -22.05 3.07
N ALA A 293 12.43 -21.30 4.14
CA ALA A 293 11.44 -20.96 5.17
C ALA A 293 10.25 -20.19 4.58
N PHE A 294 10.49 -19.44 3.49
CA PHE A 294 9.48 -18.63 2.82
C PHE A 294 8.77 -19.36 1.66
N THR A 295 8.97 -20.68 1.49
CA THR A 295 8.36 -21.47 0.38
C THR A 295 6.95 -21.96 0.71
N LYS A 296 6.69 -22.32 1.97
CA LYS A 296 5.52 -23.10 2.36
C LYS A 296 4.23 -22.29 2.50
N SER A 297 4.28 -20.96 2.38
CA SER A 297 3.12 -20.08 2.58
C SER A 297 2.35 -19.75 1.30
N SER A 298 2.86 -20.08 0.10
CA SER A 298 2.19 -19.72 -1.17
C SER A 298 1.12 -20.72 -1.64
N GLY A 299 0.90 -21.83 -0.92
CA GLY A 299 -0.01 -22.91 -1.32
C GLY A 299 -1.21 -23.20 -0.39
N GLY A 300 -1.39 -22.44 0.69
CA GLY A 300 -2.50 -22.64 1.62
C GLY A 300 -3.74 -21.86 1.21
N LYS A 301 -4.75 -22.53 0.65
CA LYS A 301 -6.12 -22.01 0.56
C LYS A 301 -6.55 -21.46 1.92
N PHE A 302 -6.67 -20.14 2.06
CA PHE A 302 -7.58 -19.56 3.04
C PHE A 302 -9.02 -19.75 2.50
N SER A 303 -9.54 -20.98 2.57
CA SER A 303 -10.98 -21.21 2.46
C SER A 303 -11.53 -21.30 3.88
N GLY A 304 -12.27 -20.28 4.30
CA GLY A 304 -12.87 -20.27 5.61
C GLY A 304 -13.72 -19.06 5.95
N PHE A 305 -14.39 -18.44 4.98
CA PHE A 305 -15.59 -17.64 5.27
C PHE A 305 -16.61 -17.81 4.14
N ILE A 306 -17.64 -18.58 4.45
CA ILE A 306 -18.88 -18.70 3.68
C ILE A 306 -19.61 -17.36 3.80
N SER A 307 -19.89 -16.70 2.67
CA SER A 307 -20.90 -15.64 2.60
C SER A 307 -22.28 -16.28 2.41
N ASP A 308 -23.18 -16.02 3.34
CA ASP A 308 -24.59 -16.39 3.31
C ASP A 308 -25.43 -15.32 2.57
N HIS A 309 -26.64 -15.71 2.15
CA HIS A 309 -27.65 -15.09 1.27
C HIS A 309 -27.42 -15.29 -0.24
N GLY A 310 -28.33 -15.84 -1.05
CA GLY A 310 -29.74 -16.28 -0.97
C GLY A 310 -30.19 -16.46 -2.45
N PHE A 311 -30.85 -17.55 -2.88
CA PHE A 311 -32.30 -17.75 -2.90
C PHE A 311 -32.65 -19.18 -3.39
N THR A 312 -33.61 -19.79 -2.68
CA THR A 312 -34.65 -20.78 -3.08
C THR A 312 -34.53 -21.62 -4.37
N SER A 313 -34.59 -22.96 -4.23
CA SER A 313 -35.59 -23.82 -4.90
C SER A 313 -35.62 -25.24 -4.30
N GLU A 314 -36.80 -25.85 -4.33
CA GLU A 314 -37.30 -27.02 -3.59
C GLU A 314 -36.70 -28.40 -3.92
N CYS A 315 -36.88 -29.32 -2.94
CA CYS A 315 -37.31 -30.73 -3.07
C CYS A 315 -36.34 -31.81 -3.62
N GLN A 316 -35.81 -32.67 -2.74
CA GLN A 316 -36.31 -34.05 -2.48
C GLN A 316 -35.29 -34.91 -1.69
N VAL A 317 -35.81 -35.61 -0.68
CA VAL A 317 -35.19 -36.74 0.05
C VAL A 317 -35.36 -38.01 -0.81
N PRO A 318 -34.40 -38.96 -0.82
CA PRO A 318 -34.57 -40.13 0.04
C PRO A 318 -33.30 -40.65 0.73
N ASP A 319 -33.53 -41.18 1.93
CA ASP A 319 -32.69 -42.09 2.71
C ASP A 319 -32.09 -43.23 1.89
N ASN A 320 -30.91 -43.71 2.32
CA ASN A 320 -30.75 -45.12 2.69
C ASN A 320 -29.47 -45.41 3.47
N ASP A 321 -29.68 -46.18 4.54
CA ASP A 321 -28.75 -46.89 5.42
C ASP A 321 -27.54 -47.57 4.75
N LYS A 322 -26.39 -47.59 5.46
CA LYS A 322 -25.81 -48.82 6.05
C LYS A 322 -24.51 -48.60 6.84
N LEU A 323 -24.64 -48.80 8.16
CA LEU A 323 -23.80 -49.58 9.09
C LEU A 323 -22.45 -50.18 8.57
N THR A 324 -21.32 -49.87 9.22
CA THR A 324 -20.52 -50.80 10.08
C THR A 324 -19.13 -50.27 10.50
N LYS A 325 -18.91 -50.26 11.83
CA LYS A 325 -17.75 -50.74 12.65
C LYS A 325 -16.29 -50.28 12.40
N TYR A 326 -15.68 -49.83 13.53
CA TYR A 326 -14.30 -50.03 14.07
C TYR A 326 -13.09 -49.83 13.12
N ASP A 327 -12.01 -49.14 13.48
CA ASP A 327 -11.15 -49.47 14.63
C ASP A 327 -10.10 -48.37 14.92
N THR A 328 -9.67 -48.31 16.17
CA THR A 328 -8.66 -47.41 16.72
C THR A 328 -7.27 -48.03 16.58
N ARG A 329 -6.28 -47.33 15.99
CA ARG A 329 -4.85 -47.61 16.26
C ARG A 329 -3.98 -46.34 16.31
N HIS A 330 -3.36 -46.19 17.48
CA HIS A 330 -2.23 -45.32 17.81
C HIS A 330 -0.93 -45.70 17.09
N SER A 331 0.01 -44.74 17.04
CA SER A 331 1.48 -44.87 17.22
C SER A 331 2.24 -44.02 16.19
N MET A 332 3.33 -43.30 16.45
CA MET A 332 4.03 -42.80 17.64
C MET A 332 5.15 -41.88 17.09
N VAL A 333 5.43 -40.81 17.81
CA VAL A 333 6.46 -39.79 17.52
C VAL A 333 7.85 -40.38 17.79
N ASN A 334 8.82 -40.12 16.90
CA ASN A 334 10.25 -40.31 17.19
C ASN A 334 11.05 -39.05 16.86
N VAL A 335 11.75 -38.57 17.88
CA VAL A 335 12.78 -37.52 17.87
C VAL A 335 14.15 -38.22 17.88
N PRO A 336 15.19 -37.71 17.21
CA PRO A 336 16.56 -38.07 17.55
C PRO A 336 17.31 -36.91 18.23
N TYR A 337 18.00 -37.29 19.30
CA TYR A 337 18.85 -36.50 20.17
C TYR A 337 20.22 -36.16 19.56
N SER A 338 20.82 -35.11 20.11
CA SER A 338 22.19 -34.64 19.94
C SER A 338 23.22 -35.58 20.57
N SER A 339 24.42 -35.67 20.01
CA SER A 339 25.63 -36.13 20.72
C SER A 339 26.87 -35.47 20.11
N SER A 340 27.72 -34.94 20.98
CA SER A 340 29.02 -34.33 20.70
C SER A 340 30.15 -35.34 20.91
N SER A 341 31.20 -35.28 20.08
CA SER A 341 32.55 -35.75 20.46
C SER A 341 33.64 -35.05 19.65
N SER A 342 34.69 -34.67 20.37
CA SER A 342 35.93 -34.00 19.96
C SER A 342 36.93 -34.88 19.23
N GLY A 343 37.74 -34.29 18.33
CA GLY A 343 39.00 -34.84 17.86
C GLY A 343 39.64 -34.00 16.74
N PHE A 344 40.74 -33.31 17.03
CA PHE A 344 41.59 -32.65 16.02
C PHE A 344 42.43 -33.69 15.29
N HIS A 345 42.50 -33.63 13.95
CA HIS A 345 43.72 -33.84 13.17
C HIS A 345 43.56 -33.24 11.76
N SER A 346 44.62 -32.56 11.32
CA SER A 346 44.77 -31.87 10.05
C SER A 346 45.25 -32.85 8.98
N ASP A 347 44.56 -32.94 7.84
CA ASP A 347 45.23 -33.21 6.57
C ASP A 347 44.42 -32.66 5.39
N GLY A 348 45.13 -32.03 4.45
CA GLY A 348 44.56 -31.29 3.35
C GLY A 348 44.12 -32.19 2.21
N VAL A 349 42.86 -32.10 1.81
CA VAL A 349 42.39 -32.52 0.49
C VAL A 349 41.37 -31.51 0.01
N LEU A 350 41.69 -30.87 -1.12
CA LEU A 350 40.78 -30.12 -1.97
C LEU A 350 39.58 -31.01 -2.31
N VAL A 351 38.46 -30.82 -1.61
CA VAL A 351 37.17 -31.35 -2.02
C VAL A 351 36.34 -30.18 -2.50
N GLN A 352 36.19 -30.15 -3.82
CA GLN A 352 35.18 -29.41 -4.57
C GLN A 352 33.82 -29.72 -3.93
N ASN A 353 33.35 -28.82 -3.07
CA ASN A 353 32.06 -29.00 -2.42
C ASN A 353 31.02 -28.37 -3.36
N ASP A 354 30.46 -29.19 -4.25
CA ASP A 354 29.15 -28.95 -4.85
C ASP A 354 28.12 -28.97 -3.71
N CYS A 355 28.08 -27.89 -2.94
CA CYS A 355 27.18 -27.72 -1.83
C CYS A 355 25.80 -27.40 -2.42
N SER A 356 24.89 -28.36 -2.32
CA SER A 356 23.46 -28.16 -2.57
C SER A 356 22.99 -26.87 -1.90
N CYS A 357 22.62 -25.86 -2.70
CA CYS A 357 22.21 -24.50 -2.29
C CYS A 357 20.99 -24.43 -1.35
N SER A 358 20.41 -25.56 -0.94
CA SER A 358 19.07 -25.69 -0.35
C SER A 358 18.97 -25.34 1.14
N ASN A 359 19.97 -24.67 1.73
CA ASN A 359 19.95 -24.24 3.13
C ASN A 359 20.60 -22.86 3.35
N LEU A 360 20.88 -22.11 2.28
CA LEU A 360 21.50 -20.80 2.41
C LEU A 360 20.52 -19.82 3.06
N SER A 361 21.00 -19.08 4.05
CA SER A 361 20.28 -17.92 4.56
C SER A 361 20.17 -16.87 3.45
N LEU A 362 19.12 -16.06 3.47
CA LEU A 362 18.96 -14.97 2.50
C LEU A 362 20.15 -14.00 2.50
N ARG A 363 20.81 -13.81 3.65
CA ARG A 363 22.08 -13.08 3.74
C ARG A 363 23.19 -13.72 2.90
N GLU A 364 23.36 -15.03 2.99
CA GLU A 364 24.37 -15.75 2.19
C GLU A 364 24.01 -15.73 0.70
N VAL A 365 22.72 -15.75 0.37
CA VAL A 365 22.25 -15.57 -1.01
C VAL A 365 22.63 -14.20 -1.57
N LEU A 366 22.41 -13.11 -0.81
CA LEU A 366 22.87 -11.77 -1.21
C LEU A 366 24.38 -11.73 -1.42
N LEU A 367 25.17 -12.37 -0.54
CA LEU A 367 26.63 -12.43 -0.69
C LEU A 367 27.06 -13.29 -1.89
N ALA A 368 26.33 -14.36 -2.20
CA ALA A 368 26.55 -15.15 -3.39
C ALA A 368 26.28 -14.34 -4.66
N TYR A 369 25.24 -13.49 -4.69
CA TYR A 369 25.02 -12.57 -5.80
C TYR A 369 26.13 -11.51 -5.93
N VAL A 370 26.68 -11.01 -4.83
CA VAL A 370 27.82 -10.07 -4.88
C VAL A 370 29.09 -10.72 -5.45
N THR A 371 29.30 -12.00 -5.20
CA THR A 371 30.55 -12.71 -5.58
C THR A 371 30.46 -13.45 -6.91
N LYS A 372 29.27 -13.93 -7.28
CA LYS A 372 29.04 -14.82 -8.43
C LYS A 372 27.92 -14.33 -9.36
N GLY A 373 27.20 -13.27 -9.01
CA GLY A 373 26.11 -12.73 -9.82
C GLY A 373 26.59 -11.92 -11.03
N ASN A 374 25.68 -11.62 -11.95
CA ASN A 374 25.92 -10.66 -13.02
C ASN A 374 25.94 -9.21 -12.48
N ASP A 375 26.37 -8.25 -13.32
CA ASP A 375 26.51 -6.84 -12.92
C ASP A 375 25.24 -6.26 -12.24
N ILE A 376 24.05 -6.67 -12.71
CA ILE A 376 22.75 -6.22 -12.17
C ILE A 376 22.50 -6.80 -10.76
N LEU A 377 22.74 -8.10 -10.57
CA LEU A 377 22.56 -8.79 -9.29
C LEU A 377 23.58 -8.34 -8.24
N VAL A 378 24.83 -8.10 -8.66
CA VAL A 378 25.88 -7.54 -7.81
C VAL A 378 25.44 -6.17 -7.31
N LEU A 379 25.04 -5.28 -8.22
CA LEU A 379 24.60 -3.93 -7.87
C LEU A 379 23.35 -3.95 -6.97
N GLY A 380 22.33 -4.72 -7.32
CA GLY A 380 21.11 -4.82 -6.52
C GLY A 380 21.39 -5.32 -5.10
N SER A 381 22.25 -6.32 -4.96
CA SER A 381 22.62 -6.88 -3.65
C SER A 381 23.46 -5.91 -2.82
N LEU A 382 24.42 -5.21 -3.45
CA LEU A 382 25.18 -4.15 -2.80
C LEU A 382 24.29 -2.98 -2.38
N SER A 383 23.30 -2.60 -3.20
CA SER A 383 22.33 -1.56 -2.87
C SER A 383 21.47 -1.94 -1.66
N VAL A 384 21.03 -3.19 -1.54
CA VAL A 384 20.31 -3.66 -0.34
C VAL A 384 21.20 -3.56 0.90
N LEU A 385 22.44 -4.05 0.82
CA LEU A 385 23.39 -4.00 1.94
C LEU A 385 23.74 -2.56 2.34
N ALA A 386 23.95 -1.68 1.35
CA ALA A 386 24.19 -0.26 1.58
C ALA A 386 22.97 0.44 2.18
N THR A 387 21.76 0.08 1.74
CA THR A 387 20.52 0.61 2.31
C THR A 387 20.37 0.20 3.77
N LEU A 388 20.54 -1.09 4.10
CA LEU A 388 20.54 -1.59 5.49
C LEU A 388 21.56 -0.86 6.37
N LEU A 389 22.75 -0.58 5.82
CA LEU A 389 23.79 0.19 6.51
C LEU A 389 23.35 1.63 6.81
N GLN A 390 22.50 2.24 5.97
CA GLN A 390 22.04 3.62 6.09
C GLN A 390 20.72 3.79 6.85
N THR A 391 19.83 2.78 6.85
CA THR A 391 18.52 2.80 7.52
C THR A 391 18.67 3.13 9.01
N LYS A 392 18.06 4.22 9.48
CA LYS A 392 18.22 4.72 10.87
C LYS A 392 17.42 3.90 11.86
N GLU A 393 16.35 3.30 11.37
CA GLU A 393 15.33 2.53 12.05
C GLU A 393 15.84 1.13 12.46
N LEU A 394 16.98 0.70 11.93
CA LEU A 394 17.56 -0.61 12.21
C LEU A 394 18.36 -0.61 13.53
N ASP A 395 18.09 -1.60 14.38
CA ASP A 395 18.76 -1.75 15.68
C ASP A 395 20.24 -2.14 15.52
N GLU A 396 21.09 -1.72 16.46
CA GLU A 396 22.52 -2.06 16.42
C GLU A 396 22.76 -3.57 16.45
N SER A 397 21.90 -4.34 17.12
CA SER A 397 21.99 -5.80 17.15
C SER A 397 21.78 -6.45 15.78
N MET A 398 20.85 -5.92 14.97
CA MET A 398 20.63 -6.41 13.60
C MET A 398 21.84 -6.09 12.71
N LEU A 399 22.38 -4.87 12.84
CA LEU A 399 23.59 -4.46 12.12
C LEU A 399 24.82 -5.28 12.52
N ASP A 400 24.93 -5.66 13.79
CA ASP A 400 26.01 -6.51 14.31
C ASP A 400 25.88 -7.92 13.74
N GLY A 401 24.68 -8.50 13.78
CA GLY A 401 24.40 -9.82 13.17
C GLY A 401 24.70 -9.86 11.67
N LEU A 402 24.44 -8.76 10.95
CA LEU A 402 24.78 -8.63 9.54
C LEU A 402 26.29 -8.43 9.29
N GLY A 403 27.06 -8.06 10.32
CA GLY A 403 28.50 -7.78 10.22
C GLY A 403 28.83 -6.39 9.66
N ILE A 404 27.88 -5.45 9.69
CA ILE A 404 28.01 -4.10 9.10
C ILE A 404 28.00 -2.97 10.14
N LEU A 405 27.87 -3.30 11.44
CA LEU A 405 27.88 -2.32 12.53
C LEU A 405 29.20 -1.52 12.63
N PRO A 406 30.41 -2.11 12.52
CA PRO A 406 31.66 -1.37 12.56
C PRO A 406 31.72 -0.27 11.48
N GLN A 407 31.28 -0.59 10.26
CA GLN A 407 31.23 0.32 9.12
C GLN A 407 30.28 1.49 9.39
N ARG A 408 29.11 1.22 9.99
CA ARG A 408 28.15 2.28 10.37
C ARG A 408 28.72 3.22 11.42
N LYS A 409 29.43 2.68 12.42
CA LYS A 409 30.11 3.48 13.45
C LYS A 409 31.22 4.34 12.83
N GLN A 410 31.94 3.84 11.81
CA GLN A 410 32.92 4.62 11.06
C GLN A 410 32.26 5.72 10.20
N HIS A 411 31.16 5.43 9.50
CA HIS A 411 30.44 6.41 8.69
C HIS A 411 29.88 7.56 9.53
N LYS A 412 29.29 7.24 10.70
CA LYS A 412 28.83 8.25 11.68
C LYS A 412 29.98 9.15 12.15
N LYS A 413 31.16 8.58 12.43
CA LYS A 413 32.36 9.34 12.85
C LYS A 413 32.90 10.26 11.75
N ARG A 414 32.71 9.91 10.47
CA ARG A 414 33.22 10.66 9.30
C ARG A 414 32.19 11.63 8.70
N GLY A 415 30.97 11.71 9.25
CA GLY A 415 29.92 12.59 8.72
C GLY A 415 29.32 12.16 7.36
N LEU A 416 29.62 10.95 6.87
CA LEU A 416 29.27 10.46 5.52
C LEU A 416 27.87 9.82 5.44
N ILE A 417 26.85 10.39 6.07
CA ILE A 417 25.46 9.91 5.93
C ILE A 417 24.78 10.71 4.82
N GLY A 418 25.07 10.35 3.56
CA GLY A 418 24.30 10.77 2.39
C GLY A 418 23.42 9.61 1.89
N PRO A 419 22.20 9.86 1.38
CA PRO A 419 21.38 8.81 0.78
C PRO A 419 22.08 8.25 -0.47
N VAL A 420 22.06 6.92 -0.65
CA VAL A 420 22.35 6.33 -1.97
C VAL A 420 21.26 6.79 -2.94
N GLU A 421 21.63 7.43 -4.05
CA GLU A 421 20.66 7.80 -5.08
C GLU A 421 20.22 6.54 -5.86
N PRO A 422 18.89 6.35 -6.07
CA PRO A 422 18.33 5.21 -6.80
C PRO A 422 18.72 5.19 -8.29
N SER A 423 19.18 6.31 -8.80
CA SER A 423 19.63 6.50 -10.18
C SER A 423 20.71 5.51 -10.58
N GLN A 424 21.52 4.96 -9.67
CA GLN A 424 22.56 3.99 -10.04
C GLN A 424 22.01 2.58 -10.35
N CYS A 425 20.98 2.10 -9.66
CA CYS A 425 20.35 0.80 -9.99
C CYS A 425 19.58 0.85 -11.31
N ILE A 426 18.95 1.99 -11.63
CA ILE A 426 18.20 2.20 -12.87
C ILE A 426 19.15 2.60 -14.03
N GLN A 427 20.19 3.40 -13.79
CA GLN A 427 21.21 3.77 -14.79
C GLN A 427 22.00 2.55 -15.29
N VAL A 428 22.08 1.46 -14.52
CA VAL A 428 22.72 0.23 -15.00
C VAL A 428 21.88 -0.52 -16.03
N MET A 429 20.55 -0.35 -16.06
CA MET A 429 19.76 -0.81 -17.22
C MET A 429 20.07 0.02 -18.47
N SER A 430 20.48 1.29 -18.32
CA SER A 430 20.99 2.13 -19.43
C SER A 430 22.43 1.79 -19.86
N LEU A 431 23.18 1.00 -19.09
CA LEU A 431 24.55 0.59 -19.42
C LEU A 431 24.62 -0.75 -20.16
N VAL A 432 23.58 -1.57 -20.09
CA VAL A 432 23.45 -2.78 -20.92
C VAL A 432 23.33 -2.41 -22.40
N GLU A 433 22.72 -1.26 -22.72
CA GLU A 433 22.62 -0.73 -24.09
C GLU A 433 23.98 -0.31 -24.70
N LYS A 434 25.03 -0.11 -23.88
CA LYS A 434 26.36 0.31 -24.36
C LYS A 434 27.37 -0.81 -24.51
N ARG A 435 27.02 -2.06 -24.20
CA ARG A 435 27.91 -3.23 -24.40
C ARG A 435 27.53 -4.13 -25.58
N GLU A 436 26.43 -3.85 -26.28
CA GLU A 436 26.06 -4.53 -27.53
C GLU A 436 25.88 -3.53 -28.67
N ALA A 437 26.98 -2.87 -29.05
CA ALA A 437 27.15 -2.37 -30.41
C ALA A 437 28.56 -2.80 -30.86
N PRO A 438 28.70 -3.43 -32.04
CA PRO A 438 29.95 -4.02 -32.51
C PRO A 438 31.10 -3.02 -32.68
#